data_AF-A0A1I6SS83-F1
#
_entry.id   AF-A0A1I6SS83-F1
#
_cell.length_a   1.000
_cell.length_b   1.000
_cell.length_c   1.000
_cell.angle_alpha   90.00
_cell.angle_beta   90.00
_cell.angle_gamma   90.00
#
_symmetry.space_group_name_H-M   'P 1'
#
loop_
_entity.id
_entity.type
_entity.pdbx_description
1 polymer ?
#
loop_
_entity_poly.entity_id
_entity_poly.type
_entity_poly.pdbx_seq_one_letter_code
_entity_poly.pdbx_strand_id
1 'polypeptide(L)'
;MLHEEITSFLKVLPQEDGTRGWKYYIQEEKGTYFITNTISLTGTSIELFFNEDDEIGLVLYKDGQAVTKIQRIAVQKVDIIKEEEESLQFVLDRMPSRMIRLQLKPFLAVEMGLYWEVCEDCE
;
A
#
# COMPACT_ATOMS: atom_id res chain seq x y z
N MET A 1 3.65 2.16 14.45
CA MET A 1 3.04 0.83 14.21
C MET A 1 2.33 0.93 12.87
N LEU A 2 2.53 -0.05 11.98
CA LEU A 2 2.07 0.04 10.58
C LEU A 2 0.59 0.42 10.44
N HIS A 3 -0.27 -0.15 11.29
CA HIS A 3 -1.69 0.16 11.35
C HIS A 3 -1.98 1.65 11.60
N GLU A 4 -1.32 2.27 12.58
CA GLU A 4 -1.53 3.68 12.93
C GLU A 4 -1.08 4.61 11.81
N GLU A 5 0.06 4.30 11.18
CA GLU A 5 0.65 5.11 10.12
C GLU A 5 -0.20 5.11 8.85
N ILE A 6 -0.64 3.92 8.40
CA ILE A 6 -1.53 3.78 7.23
C ILE A 6 -2.89 4.44 7.50
N THR A 7 -3.47 4.20 8.69
CA THR A 7 -4.79 4.78 9.05
C THR A 7 -4.73 6.30 9.13
N SER A 8 -3.67 6.86 9.72
CA SER A 8 -3.45 8.30 9.81
C SER A 8 -3.29 8.94 8.43
N PHE A 9 -2.60 8.25 7.52
CA PHE A 9 -2.42 8.72 6.15
C PHE A 9 -3.72 8.71 5.33
N LEU A 10 -4.45 7.59 5.34
CA LEU A 10 -5.69 7.43 4.57
C LEU A 10 -6.89 8.15 5.20
N LYS A 11 -6.79 8.55 6.48
CA LYS A 11 -7.81 9.29 7.24
C LYS A 11 -9.18 8.60 7.31
N VAL A 12 -9.20 7.28 7.11
CA VAL A 12 -10.40 6.43 7.15
C VAL A 12 -10.01 5.14 7.88
N LEU A 13 -10.88 4.61 8.73
CA LEU A 13 -10.63 3.33 9.40
C LEU A 13 -10.62 2.18 8.39
N PRO A 14 -9.71 1.21 8.51
CA PRO A 14 -9.71 0.05 7.65
C PRO A 14 -10.88 -0.88 7.99
N GLN A 15 -11.18 -1.79 7.08
CA GLN A 15 -12.10 -2.90 7.34
C GLN A 15 -11.38 -4.00 8.10
N GLU A 16 -12.04 -4.59 9.10
CA GLU A 16 -11.55 -5.82 9.74
C GLU A 16 -11.65 -7.00 8.76
N ASP A 17 -10.62 -7.85 8.75
CA ASP A 17 -10.60 -9.12 8.02
C ASP A 17 -10.63 -10.31 9.00
N GLY A 18 -11.63 -10.28 9.90
CA GLY A 18 -11.74 -11.21 11.01
C GLY A 18 -10.57 -11.05 11.99
N THR A 19 -10.00 -12.17 12.44
CA THR A 19 -8.84 -12.16 13.34
C THR A 19 -7.51 -12.04 12.59
N ARG A 20 -7.53 -11.81 11.27
CA ARG A 20 -6.32 -11.85 10.44
C ARG A 20 -5.60 -10.50 10.39
N GLY A 21 -6.33 -9.41 10.61
CA GLY A 21 -5.84 -8.05 10.46
C GLY A 21 -6.87 -7.15 9.80
N TRP A 22 -6.40 -6.20 9.00
CA TRP A 22 -7.17 -5.13 8.43
C TRP A 22 -6.95 -5.01 6.93
N LYS A 23 -7.90 -4.40 6.23
CA LYS A 23 -7.80 -4.14 4.80
C LYS A 23 -8.42 -2.82 4.35
N TYR A 24 -7.90 -2.30 3.25
CA TYR A 24 -8.52 -1.26 2.44
C TYR A 24 -8.79 -1.77 1.03
N TYR A 25 -9.92 -1.34 0.48
CA TYR A 25 -10.14 -1.35 -0.96
C TYR A 25 -9.99 0.07 -1.48
N ILE A 26 -9.04 0.25 -2.39
CA ILE A 26 -8.66 1.55 -2.94
C ILE A 26 -9.01 1.53 -4.42
N GLN A 27 -9.79 2.51 -4.88
CA GLN A 27 -10.22 2.59 -6.27
C GLN A 27 -9.73 3.88 -6.91
N GLU A 28 -9.27 3.77 -8.15
CA GLU A 28 -8.86 4.92 -8.96
C GLU A 28 -10.08 5.70 -9.46
N GLU A 29 -10.02 7.03 -9.40
CA GLU A 29 -10.99 7.94 -9.99
C GLU A 29 -10.31 9.21 -10.51
N LYS A 30 -10.32 9.42 -11.83
CA LYS A 30 -9.94 10.70 -12.47
C LYS A 30 -8.63 11.33 -11.95
N GLY A 31 -7.56 10.53 -11.80
CA GLY A 31 -6.26 11.03 -11.33
C GLY A 31 -6.11 11.09 -9.80
N THR A 32 -7.13 10.65 -9.06
CA THR A 32 -7.09 10.46 -7.60
C THR A 32 -7.52 9.04 -7.26
N TYR A 33 -7.65 8.76 -5.96
CA TYR A 33 -8.20 7.53 -5.41
C TYR A 33 -9.27 7.82 -4.35
N PHE A 34 -10.07 6.81 -4.05
CA PHE A 34 -10.97 6.79 -2.90
C PHE A 34 -10.98 5.41 -2.23
N ILE A 35 -11.33 5.40 -0.95
CA ILE A 35 -11.49 4.17 -0.16
C ILE A 35 -12.94 3.69 -0.27
N THR A 36 -13.12 2.42 -0.59
CA THR A 36 -14.43 1.78 -0.79
C THR A 36 -14.56 0.52 0.07
N ASN A 37 -15.76 -0.07 0.04
CA ASN A 37 -16.07 -1.26 0.82
C ASN A 37 -15.88 -2.58 0.09
N THR A 38 -15.71 -2.55 -1.23
CA THR A 38 -15.62 -3.74 -2.09
C THR A 38 -14.70 -3.46 -3.27
N ILE A 39 -14.11 -4.51 -3.85
CA ILE A 39 -13.37 -4.40 -5.11
C ILE A 39 -14.28 -3.92 -6.25
N SER A 40 -13.74 -3.02 -7.07
CA SER A 40 -14.41 -2.54 -8.27
C SER A 40 -14.39 -3.62 -9.37
N LEU A 41 -15.51 -3.77 -10.07
CA LEU A 41 -15.61 -4.63 -11.26
C LEU A 41 -15.13 -3.94 -12.54
N THR A 42 -14.77 -2.66 -12.45
CA THR A 42 -14.33 -1.83 -13.60
C THR A 42 -13.16 -0.92 -13.18
N GLY A 43 -12.22 -0.69 -14.09
CA GLY A 43 -11.07 0.18 -13.83
C GLY A 43 -9.99 -0.48 -12.97
N THR A 44 -9.13 0.33 -12.36
CA THR A 44 -8.03 -0.15 -11.51
C THR A 44 -8.40 -0.02 -10.04
N SER A 45 -8.15 -1.07 -9.25
CA SER A 45 -8.34 -1.04 -7.80
C SER A 45 -7.28 -1.87 -7.07
N ILE A 46 -7.03 -1.56 -5.81
CA ILE A 46 -6.08 -2.24 -4.94
C ILE A 46 -6.77 -2.74 -3.69
N GLU A 47 -6.50 -3.98 -3.31
CA GLU A 47 -6.69 -4.48 -1.95
C GLU A 47 -5.36 -4.38 -1.21
N LEU A 48 -5.32 -3.58 -0.15
CA LEU A 48 -4.21 -3.50 0.78
C LEU A 48 -4.62 -4.19 2.07
N PHE A 49 -3.88 -5.23 2.47
CA PHE A 49 -4.01 -5.94 3.72
C PHE A 49 -2.81 -5.64 4.62
N PHE A 50 -3.03 -5.54 5.92
CA PHE A 50 -1.95 -5.48 6.92
C PHE A 50 -2.42 -6.01 8.28
N ASN A 51 -1.50 -6.42 9.15
CA ASN A 51 -1.83 -7.01 10.45
C ASN A 51 -0.94 -6.50 11.59
N GLU A 52 -1.13 -7.07 12.79
CA GLU A 52 -0.39 -6.72 14.01
C GLU A 52 1.09 -7.17 13.97
N ASP A 53 1.41 -8.14 13.12
CA ASP A 53 2.77 -8.66 12.93
C ASP A 53 3.57 -7.83 11.91
N ASP A 54 3.09 -6.63 11.56
CA ASP A 54 3.63 -5.76 10.51
C ASP A 54 3.85 -6.50 9.17
N GLU A 55 2.95 -7.42 8.81
CA GLU A 55 2.92 -8.03 7.49
C GLU A 55 1.96 -7.27 6.58
N ILE A 56 2.31 -7.12 5.29
CA ILE A 56 1.44 -6.59 4.26
C ILE A 56 1.02 -7.64 3.23
N GLY A 57 -0.15 -7.42 2.64
CA GLY A 57 -0.59 -8.06 1.41
C GLY A 57 -1.12 -7.00 0.44
N LEU A 58 -0.86 -7.19 -0.85
CA LEU A 58 -1.34 -6.29 -1.90
C LEU A 58 -1.92 -7.10 -3.05
N VAL A 59 -3.09 -6.71 -3.53
CA VAL A 59 -3.65 -7.25 -4.76
C VAL A 59 -4.04 -6.09 -5.66
N LEU A 60 -3.41 -6.00 -6.82
CA LEU A 60 -3.81 -5.07 -7.87
C LEU A 60 -4.84 -5.78 -8.76
N TYR A 61 -5.97 -5.12 -8.99
CA TYR A 61 -7.03 -5.58 -9.86
C TYR A 61 -7.18 -4.63 -11.05
N LYS A 62 -7.47 -5.23 -12.22
CA LYS A 62 -7.92 -4.52 -13.43
C LYS A 62 -9.25 -5.13 -13.85
N ASP A 63 -10.30 -4.31 -13.91
CA ASP A 63 -11.65 -4.72 -14.28
C ASP A 63 -12.15 -5.94 -13.47
N GLY A 64 -11.94 -5.88 -12.16
CA GLY A 64 -12.29 -6.94 -11.21
C GLY A 64 -11.38 -8.17 -11.22
N GLN A 65 -10.41 -8.26 -12.13
CA GLN A 65 -9.49 -9.39 -12.23
C GLN A 65 -8.16 -9.08 -11.55
N ALA A 66 -7.69 -9.97 -10.69
CA ALA A 66 -6.39 -9.81 -10.05
C ALA A 66 -5.26 -9.94 -11.09
N VAL A 67 -4.45 -8.90 -11.22
CA VAL A 67 -3.31 -8.86 -12.15
C VAL A 67 -1.99 -9.09 -11.44
N THR A 68 -1.85 -8.62 -10.20
CA THR A 68 -0.65 -8.80 -9.38
C THR A 68 -1.06 -9.10 -7.95
N LYS A 69 -0.34 -10.03 -7.31
CA LYS A 69 -0.59 -10.42 -5.92
C LYS A 69 0.73 -10.53 -5.16
N ILE A 70 0.81 -9.82 -4.06
CA ILE A 70 1.86 -9.91 -3.05
C ILE A 70 1.20 -10.42 -1.77
N GLN A 71 1.72 -11.51 -1.19
CA GLN A 71 1.11 -12.14 -0.03
C GLN A 71 2.07 -12.13 1.15
N ARG A 72 1.59 -11.61 2.29
CA ARG A 72 2.18 -11.77 3.63
C ARG A 72 3.69 -11.54 3.66
N ILE A 73 4.09 -10.30 3.44
CA ILE A 73 5.49 -9.89 3.53
C ILE A 73 5.64 -9.01 4.75
N ALA A 74 6.52 -9.42 5.67
CA ALA A 74 6.92 -8.62 6.82
C ALA A 74 7.67 -7.35 6.37
N VAL A 75 7.29 -6.21 6.92
CA VAL A 75 7.87 -4.90 6.61
C VAL A 75 8.53 -4.32 7.85
N GLN A 76 9.66 -3.67 7.66
CA GLN A 76 10.40 -3.02 8.74
C GLN A 76 9.79 -1.66 9.09
N LYS A 77 9.38 -0.92 8.05
CA LYS A 77 8.80 0.42 8.16
C LYS A 77 7.99 0.76 6.92
N VAL A 78 7.15 1.80 7.05
CA VAL A 78 6.46 2.43 5.93
C VAL A 78 6.91 3.89 5.81
N ASP A 79 7.34 4.29 4.61
CA ASP A 79 7.59 5.70 4.29
C ASP A 79 6.40 6.24 3.48
N ILE A 80 5.93 7.43 3.84
CA ILE A 80 4.74 8.05 3.25
C ILE A 80 5.18 9.26 2.44
N ILE A 81 4.92 9.22 1.13
CA ILE A 81 5.14 10.34 0.21
C ILE A 81 3.80 11.03 -0.02
N LYS A 82 3.73 12.35 0.26
CA LYS A 82 2.49 13.16 0.18
C LYS A 82 2.52 14.25 -0.90
N GLU A 83 3.56 14.28 -1.73
CA GLU A 83 3.76 15.30 -2.76
C GLU A 83 2.95 14.97 -4.03
N GLU A 84 3.46 15.33 -5.21
CA GLU A 84 2.75 15.13 -6.48
C GLU A 84 2.42 13.65 -6.77
N GLU A 85 3.26 12.72 -6.31
CA GLU A 85 3.06 11.27 -6.42
C GLU A 85 2.80 10.63 -5.05
N GLU A 86 1.58 10.80 -4.53
CA GLU A 86 1.17 10.17 -3.26
C GLU A 86 1.40 8.65 -3.31
N SER A 87 2.19 8.14 -2.37
CA SER A 87 2.53 6.72 -2.29
C SER A 87 2.92 6.26 -0.89
N LEU A 88 2.75 4.96 -0.66
CA LEU A 88 3.25 4.24 0.51
C LEU A 88 4.40 3.35 0.07
N GLN A 89 5.56 3.46 0.71
CA GLN A 89 6.72 2.62 0.46
C GLN A 89 6.95 1.69 1.64
N PHE A 90 6.85 0.40 1.41
CA PHE A 90 7.02 -0.62 2.43
C PHE A 90 8.42 -1.22 2.32
N VAL A 91 9.29 -0.93 3.28
CA VAL A 91 10.66 -1.48 3.33
C VAL A 91 10.62 -2.89 3.88
N LEU A 92 11.22 -3.85 3.18
CA LEU A 92 11.10 -5.27 3.52
C LEU A 92 12.03 -5.63 4.68
N ASP A 93 11.49 -6.31 5.70
CA ASP A 93 12.25 -6.68 6.91
C ASP A 93 13.48 -7.57 6.60
N ARG A 94 13.28 -8.61 5.77
CA ARG A 94 14.35 -9.56 5.40
C ARG A 94 15.28 -9.06 4.30
N MET A 95 14.91 -7.99 3.60
CA MET A 95 15.65 -7.43 2.46
C MET A 95 15.55 -5.90 2.49
N PRO A 96 16.21 -5.22 3.44
CA PRO A 96 16.00 -3.78 3.69
C PRO A 96 16.48 -2.87 2.54
N SER A 97 17.23 -3.41 1.58
CA SER A 97 17.57 -2.71 0.32
C SER A 97 16.47 -2.81 -0.75
N ARG A 98 15.30 -3.35 -0.40
CA ARG A 98 14.14 -3.52 -1.27
C ARG A 98 12.92 -2.91 -0.59
N MET A 99 12.05 -2.38 -1.44
CA MET A 99 10.73 -1.92 -1.01
C MET A 99 9.66 -2.32 -2.01
N ILE A 100 8.43 -2.31 -1.52
CA ILE A 100 7.23 -2.34 -2.34
C ILE A 100 6.60 -0.96 -2.27
N ARG A 101 6.42 -0.30 -3.41
CA ARG A 101 5.71 0.98 -3.52
C ARG A 101 4.27 0.72 -3.93
N LEU A 102 3.34 1.16 -3.10
CA LEU A 102 1.94 1.34 -3.46
C LEU A 102 1.74 2.80 -3.88
N GLN A 103 1.63 3.04 -5.19
CA GLN A 103 1.31 4.36 -5.72
C GLN A 103 -0.20 4.57 -5.70
N LEU A 104 -0.61 5.74 -5.22
CA LEU A 104 -2.01 6.13 -5.09
C LEU A 104 -2.40 7.25 -6.05
N LYS A 105 -1.46 8.16 -6.34
CA LYS A 105 -1.59 9.21 -7.36
C LYS A 105 -0.37 9.22 -8.28
N PRO A 106 -0.53 9.61 -9.56
CA PRO A 106 -1.80 9.98 -10.22
C PRO A 106 -2.64 8.77 -10.67
N PHE A 107 -2.10 7.56 -10.56
CA PHE A 107 -2.80 6.30 -10.86
C PHE A 107 -2.38 5.23 -9.86
N LEU A 108 -3.23 4.21 -9.71
CA LEU A 108 -2.96 3.07 -8.84
C LEU A 108 -1.93 2.14 -9.49
N ALA A 109 -0.82 1.93 -8.81
CA ALA A 109 0.22 0.99 -9.23
C ALA A 109 0.90 0.33 -8.03
N VAL A 110 1.47 -0.84 -8.29
CA VAL A 110 2.32 -1.56 -7.35
C VAL A 110 3.66 -1.81 -8.01
N GLU A 111 4.74 -1.36 -7.38
CA GLU A 111 6.10 -1.48 -7.89
C GLU A 111 7.00 -2.14 -6.86
N MET A 112 7.99 -2.90 -7.31
CA MET A 112 9.07 -3.40 -6.47
C MET A 112 10.35 -2.68 -6.88
N GLY A 113 11.03 -2.09 -5.90
CA GLY A 113 12.18 -1.22 -6.15
C GLY A 113 13.34 -1.48 -5.20
N LEU A 114 14.45 -0.81 -5.49
CA LEU A 114 15.51 -0.62 -4.52
C LEU A 114 15.05 0.43 -3.51
N TYR A 115 15.30 0.16 -2.23
CA TYR A 115 15.18 1.18 -1.21
C TYR A 115 16.55 1.82 -1.01
N TRP A 116 16.60 3.14 -1.15
CA TRP A 116 17.75 3.96 -0.81
C TRP A 116 17.26 4.95 0.22
N GLU A 117 17.76 4.86 1.44
CA GLU A 117 17.60 5.97 2.38
C GLU A 117 18.32 7.16 1.74
N VAL A 118 17.58 8.24 1.45
CA VAL A 118 18.21 9.50 1.12
C VAL A 118 18.95 9.90 2.39
N CYS A 119 20.26 9.74 2.38
CA CYS A 119 21.14 10.17 3.44
C CYS A 119 21.09 11.70 3.46
N GLU A 120 20.22 12.28 4.31
CA GLU A 120 20.17 13.73 4.53
C GLU A 120 21.48 14.27 5.14
N ASP A 121 22.35 13.38 5.65
CA ASP A 121 23.66 13.66 6.26
C ASP A 121 24.87 13.33 5.36
N CYS A 122 24.66 13.01 4.08
CA CYS A 122 25.78 12.80 3.17
C CYS A 122 26.19 14.14 2.56
N GLU A 123 27.21 14.77 3.17
CA GLU A 123 27.88 16.02 2.75
C GLU A 123 28.18 16.10 1.24
#